data_AF-A0A4V3GHX3-F1
#
_entry.id   AF-A0A4V3GHX3-F1
#
_cell.length_a   1.000
_cell.length_b   1.000
_cell.length_c   1.000
_cell.angle_alpha   90.00
_cell.angle_beta   90.00
_cell.angle_gamma   90.00
#
_symmetry.space_group_name_H-M   'P 1'
#
loop_
_entity.id
_entity.type
_entity.pdbx_description
1 polymer ?
#
loop_
_entity_poly.entity_id
_entity_poly.type
_entity_poly.pdbx_seq_one_letter_code
_entity_poly.pdbx_strand_id
1 'polypeptide(L)' 'MVKEVGVVKAAAGDQVVVETTHLMAHRREGKIVEVHDPDGAPPYLVHWTDTDTESLFFPGPDAHIVHSNHGT' A
#
# COMPACT_ATOMS: atom_id res chain seq x y z
N MET A 1 -8.35 5.39 22.44
CA MET A 1 -8.88 4.52 21.36
C MET A 1 -7.69 3.82 20.73
N VAL A 2 -7.60 2.50 20.84
CA VAL A 2 -6.70 1.73 19.97
C VAL A 2 -7.57 1.36 18.78
N LYS A 3 -7.33 1.96 17.61
CA LYS A 3 -8.00 1.49 16.39
C LYS A 3 -7.36 0.14 16.09
N GLU A 4 -8.13 -0.94 16.17
CA GLU A 4 -7.69 -2.21 15.61
C GLU A 4 -7.31 -1.96 14.16
N VAL A 5 -6.04 -2.20 13.84
CA VAL A 5 -5.57 -2.15 12.46
C VAL A 5 -6.17 -3.38 11.80
N GLY A 6 -7.30 -3.19 11.09
CA GLY A 6 -7.81 -4.22 10.20
C GLY A 6 -6.66 -4.64 9.30
N VAL A 7 -6.34 -5.94 9.28
CA VAL A 7 -5.22 -6.45 8.49
C VAL A 7 -5.51 -6.13 7.04
N VAL A 8 -4.87 -5.08 6.53
CA VAL A 8 -4.86 -4.77 5.10
C VAL A 8 -4.08 -5.90 4.45
N LYS A 9 -4.67 -6.56 3.46
CA LYS A 9 -4.04 -7.65 2.70
C LYS A 9 -3.76 -7.20 1.28
N ALA A 10 -2.67 -7.68 0.69
CA ALA A 10 -2.31 -7.36 -0.68
C ALA A 10 -1.61 -8.51 -1.40
N ALA A 11 -1.52 -8.40 -2.72
CA ALA A 11 -0.70 -9.23 -3.58
C ALA A 11 0.26 -8.37 -4.44
N ALA A 12 1.32 -9.00 -4.96
CA ALA A 12 2.16 -8.36 -5.96
C ALA A 12 1.33 -7.98 -7.20
N GLY A 13 1.48 -6.74 -7.65
CA GLY A 13 0.68 -6.16 -8.73
C GLY A 13 -0.44 -5.23 -8.25
N ASP A 14 -0.83 -5.30 -6.97
CA ASP A 14 -1.79 -4.36 -6.38
C ASP A 14 -1.17 -2.96 -6.25
N GLN A 15 -2.01 -1.94 -6.11
CA GLN A 15 -1.58 -0.56 -5.91
C GLN A 15 -1.87 -0.14 -4.47
N VAL A 16 -0.89 0.48 -3.81
CA VAL A 16 -1.07 1.16 -2.53
C VAL A 16 -1.32 2.63 -2.77
N VAL A 17 -2.29 3.15 -2.03
CA VAL A 17 -2.60 4.58 -1.98
C VAL A 17 -2.52 5.00 -0.52
N VAL A 18 -1.71 6.03 -0.26
CA VAL A 18 -1.62 6.68 1.04
C VAL A 18 -2.32 8.03 0.94
N GLU A 19 -3.49 8.12 1.56
CA GLU A 19 -4.22 9.37 1.69
C GLU A 19 -3.49 10.27 2.69
N THR A 20 -3.56 11.58 2.45
CA THR A 20 -3.03 12.57 3.39
C THR A 20 -4.12 13.56 3.76
N THR A 21 -4.19 13.87 5.05
CA THR A 21 -5.16 14.81 5.61
C THR A 21 -4.70 16.27 5.48
N HIS A 22 -3.46 16.50 5.02
CA HIS A 22 -2.90 17.84 4.86
C HIS A 22 -3.09 18.33 3.43
N LEU A 23 -3.79 19.47 3.24
CA LEU A 23 -4.05 20.10 1.93
C LEU A 23 -2.79 20.37 1.07
N MET A 24 -1.60 20.36 1.68
CA MET A 24 -0.32 20.61 1.01
C MET A 24 0.57 19.37 0.84
N ALA A 25 0.15 18.21 1.36
CA ALA A 25 0.85 16.97 1.13
C ALA A 25 0.24 16.26 -0.09
N HIS A 26 1.08 15.66 -0.93
CA HIS A 26 0.61 14.92 -2.08
C HIS A 26 0.16 13.52 -1.64
N ARG A 27 -1.03 13.10 -2.08
CA ARG A 27 -1.44 11.70 -2.11
C ARG A 27 -0.28 10.89 -2.69
N ARG A 28 0.13 9.83 -1.99
CA ARG A 28 1.25 9.01 -2.44
C ARG A 28 0.75 7.69 -2.98
N GLU A 29 1.26 7.30 -4.14
CA GLU A 29 0.84 6.11 -4.85
C GLU A 29 2.05 5.23 -5.15
N GLY A 30 1.87 3.92 -5.06
CA GLY A 30 2.92 2.97 -5.39
C GLY A 30 2.37 1.62 -5.79
N LYS A 31 3.12 0.86 -6.58
CA LYS A 31 2.78 -0.51 -6.94
C LYS A 31 3.46 -1.46 -5.98
N ILE A 32 2.70 -2.41 -5.43
CA ILE A 32 3.26 -3.50 -4.64
C ILE A 32 3.97 -4.44 -5.61
N VAL A 33 5.29 -4.56 -5.48
CA VAL A 33 6.12 -5.43 -6.31
C VAL A 33 6.36 -6.77 -5.64
N GLU A 34 6.33 -6.83 -4.30
CA GLU A 34 6.49 -8.07 -3.53
C GLU A 34 5.69 -8.03 -2.22
N VAL A 35 5.16 -9.20 -1.84
CA VAL A 35 4.54 -9.45 -0.52
C VAL A 35 5.20 -10.69 0.06
N HIS A 36 5.90 -10.54 1.18
CA HIS A 36 6.66 -11.64 1.79
C HIS A 36 5.78 -12.63 2.56
N ASP A 37 4.65 -12.15 3.09
CA ASP A 37 3.76 -12.98 3.89
C ASP A 37 2.74 -13.72 3.01
N PRO A 38 2.59 -15.05 3.13
CA PRO A 38 1.70 -15.83 2.28
C PRO A 38 0.21 -15.51 2.48
N ASP A 39 -0.18 -14.93 3.62
CA ASP A 39 -1.55 -14.48 3.88
C ASP A 39 -1.81 -13.05 3.37
N GLY A 40 -0.81 -12.45 2.71
CA GLY A 40 -0.85 -11.12 2.14
C GLY A 40 -0.62 -10.00 3.15
N ALA A 41 -0.07 -10.32 4.33
CA ALA A 41 0.16 -9.34 5.39
C ALA A 41 1.38 -8.44 5.13
N PRO A 42 1.40 -7.20 5.67
CA PRO A 42 2.56 -6.32 5.56
C PRO A 42 3.78 -6.85 6.33
N PRO A 43 5.00 -6.37 6.00
CA PRO A 43 5.31 -5.28 5.07
C PRO A 43 5.25 -5.67 3.58
N TYR A 44 5.05 -4.65 2.75
CA TYR A 44 5.08 -4.78 1.28
C TYR A 44 6.32 -4.11 0.73
N LEU A 45 6.93 -4.70 -0.31
CA LEU A 45 7.88 -3.93 -1.12
C LEU A 45 7.09 -3.14 -2.15
N VAL A 46 7.22 -1.81 -2.11
CA VAL A 46 6.46 -0.89 -2.94
C VAL A 46 7.39 -0.09 -3.83
N HIS A 47 7.10 -0.05 -5.14
CA HIS A 47 7.67 0.91 -6.08
C HIS A 47 6.82 2.19 -6.08
N TRP A 48 7.36 3.26 -5.54
CA TRP A 48 6.71 4.56 -5.44
C TRP A 48 6.81 5.33 -6.75
N THR A 49 5.68 5.80 -7.28
CA THR A 49 5.66 6.47 -8.59
C THR A 49 6.10 7.92 -8.53
N ASP A 50 6.03 8.57 -7.35
CA ASP A 50 6.45 9.95 -7.16
C ASP A 50 7.98 10.11 -7.12
N THR A 51 8.67 9.13 -6.54
CA THR A 51 10.13 9.14 -6.37
C THR A 51 10.87 8.15 -7.27
N ASP A 52 10.15 7.26 -7.95
CA ASP A 52 10.72 6.13 -8.70
C ASP A 52 11.67 5.27 -7.83
N THR A 53 11.28 5.03 -6.59
CA THR A 53 12.08 4.26 -5.63
C THR A 53 11.31 3.10 -5.03
N GLU A 54 12.04 2.04 -4.71
CA GLU A 54 11.51 0.88 -3.99
C GLU A 54 11.82 0.98 -2.50
N SER A 55 10.84 0.66 -1.65
CA SER A 55 11.05 0.56 -0.20
C SER A 55 10.00 -0.32 0.48
N LEU A 56 10.36 -0.86 1.65
CA LEU A 56 9.40 -1.57 2.49
C LEU A 56 8.38 -0.59 3.06
N PHE A 57 7.11 -0.95 2.94
CA PHE A 57 5.98 -0.16 3.39
C PHE A 57 5.16 -0.91 4.44
N PHE A 58 4.86 -0.20 5.52
CA PHE A 58 3.99 -0.66 6.61
C PHE A 58 2.73 0.22 6.60
N PRO A 59 1.58 -0.31 6.14
CA PRO A 59 0.36 0.47 5.99
C PRO A 59 -0.15 1.00 7.33
N GLY A 60 -0.39 2.31 7.36
CA GLY A 60 -1.12 2.99 8.42
C GLY A 60 -2.63 3.08 8.13
N PRO A 61 -3.42 3.70 9.02
CA PRO A 61 -4.87 3.79 8.88
C PRO A 61 -5.35 4.62 7.67
N ASP A 62 -4.47 5.44 7.09
CA ASP A 62 -4.76 6.25 5.90
C ASP A 62 -4.35 5.55 4.59
N ALA A 63 -3.80 4.34 4.68
CA ALA A 63 -3.42 3.53 3.53
C ALA A 63 -4.53 2.56 3.13
N HIS A 64 -4.77 2.45 1.83
CA HIS A 64 -5.66 1.43 1.27
C HIS A 64 -5.04 0.79 0.02
N ILE A 65 -5.48 -0.44 -0.26
CA ILE A 65 -5.03 -1.22 -1.40
C ILE A 65 -6.10 -1.20 -2.47
N VAL A 66 -5.70 -0.86 -3.69
CA VAL A 66 -6.50 -1.00 -4.89
C VAL A 66 -6.04 -2.29 -5.55
N HIS A 67 -6.89 -3.31 -5.49
CA HIS A 67 -6.60 -4.58 -6.14
C HIS A 67 -6.65 -4.39 -7.65
N SER A 68 -5.59 -4.80 -8.32
CA SER A 68 -5.56 -4.82 -9.78
C SER A 68 -6.53 -5.89 -10.25
N ASN A 69 -7.76 -5.51 -10.62
CA ASN A 69 -8.74 -6.44 -11.15
C ASN A 69 -8.23 -6.94 -12.51
N HIS A 70 -7.46 -8.02 -12.49
CA HIS A 70 -7.12 -8.78 -13.68
C HIS A 70 -8.36 -9.57 -14.08
N GLY A 71 -9.32 -8.88 -14.72
CA GLY A 71 -10.44 -9.52 -15.38
C GLY A 71 -9.91 -10.40 -16.51
N THR A 72 -10.15 -11.70 -16.40
CA THR A 72 -10.05 -12.69 -17.48
C THR A 72 -10.89 -12.32 -18.68
#